data_AF-A0A953ULQ5-F1
#
_entry.id   AF-A0A953ULQ5-F1
#
_cell.length_a   1.000
_cell.length_b   1.000
_cell.length_c   1.000
_cell.angle_alpha   90.00
_cell.angle_beta   90.00
_cell.angle_gamma   90.00
#
_symmetry.space_group_name_H-M   'P 1'
#
loop_
_entity.id
_entity.type
_entity.pdbx_description
1 polymer ?
#
loop_
_entity_poly.entity_id
_entity_poly.type
_entity_poly.pdbx_seq_one_letter_code
_entity_poly.pdbx_strand_id
1 'polypeptide(L)'
;MDLLITLIGNAAVDPGFRELFLCDPLGTADNYGFRLTKGDFQIMTAMFTNLNDEERTSLENAFKALENLLYGKMENAALTPPPRTKCTKPCTLSLYPPRVLPKLREIIDRQTDGSEEATAAA
;
A
#
# COMPACT_ATOMS: atom_id res chain seq x y z
N MET A 1 -10.29 15.59 -2.56
CA MET A 1 -11.05 14.52 -1.84
C MET A 1 -10.90 13.15 -2.48
N ASP A 2 -11.32 12.92 -3.73
CA ASP A 2 -11.20 11.60 -4.38
C ASP A 2 -9.74 11.08 -4.44
N LEU A 3 -8.78 12.01 -4.59
CA LEU A 3 -7.35 11.70 -4.59
C LEU A 3 -6.85 11.18 -3.23
N LEU A 4 -7.32 11.75 -2.12
CA LEU A 4 -6.95 11.29 -0.77
C LEU A 4 -7.49 9.90 -0.50
N ILE A 5 -8.75 9.65 -0.89
CA ILE A 5 -9.36 8.32 -0.78
C ILE A 5 -8.57 7.31 -1.62
N THR A 6 -8.12 7.70 -2.80
CA THR A 6 -7.29 6.85 -3.66
C THR A 6 -5.95 6.54 -2.99
N LEU A 7 -5.21 7.53 -2.47
CA LEU A 7 -3.93 7.32 -1.79
C LEU A 7 -4.07 6.41 -0.56
N ILE A 8 -5.06 6.69 0.29
CA ILE A 8 -5.35 5.89 1.49
C ILE A 8 -5.79 4.48 1.09
N GLY A 9 -6.62 4.35 0.06
CA GLY A 9 -7.06 3.06 -0.47
C GLY A 9 -5.91 2.20 -0.98
N ASN A 10 -4.96 2.79 -1.72
CA ASN A 10 -3.75 2.09 -2.16
C ASN A 10 -2.91 1.64 -0.96
N ALA A 11 -2.68 2.51 0.02
CA ALA A 11 -1.97 2.15 1.25
C ALA A 11 -2.68 1.04 2.04
N ALA A 12 -4.00 0.94 1.95
CA ALA A 12 -4.79 -0.10 2.61
C ALA A 12 -4.67 -1.48 1.95
N VAL A 13 -4.39 -1.56 0.65
CA VAL A 13 -4.45 -2.84 -0.11
C VAL A 13 -3.09 -3.28 -0.64
N ASP A 14 -2.08 -2.40 -0.62
CA ASP A 14 -0.74 -2.63 -1.15
C ASP A 14 0.31 -2.33 -0.06
N PRO A 15 0.96 -3.37 0.50
CA PRO A 15 2.00 -3.21 1.52
C PRO A 15 3.22 -2.40 1.05
N GLY A 16 3.61 -2.53 -0.22
CA GLY A 16 4.75 -1.82 -0.78
C GLY A 16 4.45 -0.33 -0.98
N PHE A 17 3.25 -0.02 -1.46
CA PHE A 17 2.76 1.37 -1.51
C PHE A 17 2.68 1.97 -0.10
N ARG A 18 2.14 1.23 0.87
CA ARG A 18 1.98 1.67 2.26
C ARG A 18 3.31 2.05 2.90
N GLU A 19 4.34 1.23 2.76
CA GLU A 19 5.65 1.50 3.34
C GLU A 19 6.22 2.84 2.85
N LEU A 20 6.14 3.09 1.54
CA LEU A 20 6.61 4.36 0.98
C LEU A 20 5.71 5.53 1.35
N PHE A 21 4.39 5.32 1.30
CA PHE A 21 3.43 6.35 1.67
C PHE A 21 3.61 6.80 3.11
N LEU A 22 3.90 5.89 4.05
CA LEU A 22 4.17 6.23 5.44
C LEU A 22 5.57 6.82 5.67
N CYS A 23 6.51 6.60 4.74
CA CYS A 23 7.87 7.19 4.78
C CYS A 23 7.89 8.61 4.22
N ASP A 24 7.30 8.81 3.06
CA ASP A 24 7.22 10.09 2.38
C ASP A 24 5.86 10.22 1.67
N PRO A 25 4.81 10.66 2.38
CA PRO A 25 3.47 10.72 1.83
C PRO A 25 3.39 11.63 0.60
N LEU A 26 4.04 12.80 0.67
CA LEU A 26 3.98 13.82 -0.37
C LEU A 26 4.80 13.43 -1.59
N GLY A 27 6.02 12.94 -1.40
CA GLY A 27 6.85 12.43 -2.48
C GLY A 27 6.24 11.18 -3.13
N THR A 28 5.63 10.29 -2.35
CA THR A 28 4.90 9.13 -2.90
C THR A 28 3.73 9.58 -3.76
N ALA A 29 2.93 10.56 -3.31
CA ALA A 29 1.84 11.10 -4.11
C ALA A 29 2.33 11.72 -5.43
N ASP A 30 3.35 12.58 -5.39
CA ASP A 30 3.88 13.22 -6.62
C ASP A 30 4.49 12.18 -7.57
N ASN A 31 5.24 11.20 -7.05
CA ASN A 31 5.83 10.14 -7.84
C ASN A 31 4.77 9.30 -8.57
N TYR A 32 3.64 9.02 -7.92
CA TYR A 32 2.50 8.33 -8.51
C TYR A 32 1.63 9.23 -9.41
N GLY A 33 2.04 10.48 -9.65
CA GLY A 33 1.38 11.41 -10.56
C GLY A 33 0.18 12.13 -9.97
N PHE A 34 -0.03 12.06 -8.64
CA PHE A 34 -1.11 12.77 -7.99
C PHE A 34 -0.80 14.26 -7.90
N ARG A 35 -1.69 15.08 -8.45
CA ARG A 35 -1.66 16.54 -8.29
C ARG A 35 -2.50 16.92 -7.08
N LEU A 36 -1.84 17.06 -5.93
CA LEU A 36 -2.50 17.46 -4.68
C LEU A 36 -2.97 18.91 -4.78
N THR A 37 -4.23 19.16 -4.39
CA THR A 37 -4.68 20.53 -4.15
C THR A 37 -4.08 21.06 -2.85
N LYS A 38 -4.20 22.37 -2.61
CA LYS A 38 -3.78 22.98 -1.32
C LYS A 38 -4.46 22.31 -0.12
N GLY A 39 -5.73 21.93 -0.24
CA GLY A 39 -6.46 21.24 0.82
C GLY A 39 -5.96 19.82 1.04
N ASP A 40 -5.71 19.07 -0.05
CA ASP A 40 -5.17 17.71 0.06
C ASP A 40 -3.76 17.73 0.69
N PHE A 41 -2.93 18.71 0.34
CA PHE A 41 -1.61 18.91 0.95
C PHE A 41 -1.70 19.14 2.46
N GLN A 42 -2.58 20.05 2.90
CA GLN A 42 -2.75 20.34 4.34
C GLN A 42 -3.20 19.11 5.11
N ILE A 43 -4.15 18.34 4.56
CA ILE A 43 -4.63 17.11 5.18
C ILE A 43 -3.52 16.05 5.24
N MET A 44 -2.80 15.85 4.13
CA MET A 44 -1.67 14.91 4.06
C MET A 44 -0.60 15.22 5.10
N THR A 45 -0.22 16.50 5.21
CA THR A 45 0.79 16.93 6.19
C THR A 45 0.33 16.71 7.62
N ALA A 46 -0.94 17.04 7.92
CA ALA A 46 -1.50 16.85 9.25
C ALA A 46 -1.65 15.37 9.65
N MET A 47 -2.00 14.51 8.70
CA MET A 47 -2.35 13.11 8.97
C MET A 47 -1.18 12.12 8.84
N PHE A 48 -0.18 12.42 8.00
CA PHE A 48 0.82 11.42 7.62
C PHE A 48 2.28 11.91 7.65
N THR A 49 2.53 13.22 7.66
CA THR A 49 3.92 13.73 7.57
C THR A 49 4.58 13.93 8.94
N ASN A 50 3.84 14.39 9.95
CA ASN A 50 4.40 14.70 11.27
C ASN A 50 4.01 13.65 12.32
N LEU A 51 4.05 12.37 11.94
CA LEU A 51 3.73 11.27 12.83
C LEU A 51 4.92 10.93 13.73
N ASN A 52 4.67 10.74 15.03
CA ASN A 52 5.63 10.08 15.90
C ASN A 52 5.62 8.55 15.71
N ASP A 53 6.57 7.84 16.30
CA ASP A 53 6.72 6.39 16.11
C ASP A 53 5.49 5.58 16.58
N GLU A 54 4.83 6.00 17.65
CA GLU A 54 3.62 5.35 18.17
C GLU A 54 2.44 5.55 17.22
N GLU A 55 2.23 6.78 16.75
CA GLU A 55 1.18 7.12 15.79
C GLU A 55 1.41 6.39 14.46
N ARG A 56 2.66 6.34 13.99
CA ARG A 56 3.05 5.62 12.78
C ARG A 56 2.73 4.13 12.89
N THR A 57 3.09 3.50 14.02
CA THR A 57 2.81 2.09 14.29
C THR A 57 1.32 1.83 14.37
N SER A 58 0.57 2.69 15.06
CA SER A 58 -0.89 2.61 15.16
C SER A 58 -1.55 2.65 13.78
N LEU A 59 -1.08 3.57 12.93
CA LEU A 59 -1.64 3.78 11.61
C LEU A 59 -1.28 2.64 10.64
N GLU A 60 -0.08 2.09 10.74
CA GLU A 60 0.30 0.86 10.02
C GLU A 60 -0.57 -0.34 10.42
N ASN A 61 -0.83 -0.51 11.72
CA ASN A 61 -1.73 -1.55 12.22
C ASN A 61 -3.17 -1.37 11.74
N ALA A 62 -3.66 -0.13 11.66
CA ALA A 62 -4.97 0.17 11.11
C ALA A 62 -5.06 -0.20 9.62
N PHE A 63 -4.02 0.10 8.83
CA PHE A 63 -3.96 -0.34 7.43
C PHE A 63 -3.92 -1.86 7.30
N LYS A 64 -3.12 -2.56 8.12
CA LYS A 64 -3.10 -4.04 8.16
C LYS A 64 -4.47 -4.63 8.52
N ALA A 65 -5.18 -4.02 9.47
CA ALA A 65 -6.53 -4.46 9.84
C ALA A 65 -7.52 -4.29 8.69
N LEU A 66 -7.43 -3.19 7.94
CA LEU A 66 -8.28 -2.93 6.78
C LEU A 66 -7.99 -3.90 5.62
N GLU A 67 -6.70 -4.16 5.37
CA GLU A 67 -6.23 -5.16 4.40
C GLU A 67 -6.81 -6.54 4.71
N ASN A 68 -6.66 -7.00 5.96
CA ASN A 68 -7.16 -8.29 6.41
C ASN A 68 -8.69 -8.39 6.31
N LEU A 69 -9.41 -7.32 6.67
CA LEU A 69 -10.85 -7.26 6.54
C LEU A 69 -11.29 -7.35 5.08
N LEU A 70 -10.63 -6.62 4.18
CA LEU A 70 -10.93 -6.64 2.75
C LEU A 70 -10.73 -8.05 2.17
N TYR A 71 -9.54 -8.64 2.36
CA TYR A 71 -9.25 -9.96 1.82
C TYR A 71 -10.12 -11.05 2.46
N GLY A 72 -10.39 -10.97 3.76
CA GLY A 72 -11.33 -11.87 4.43
C GLY A 72 -12.76 -11.78 3.88
N LYS A 73 -13.21 -10.59 3.46
CA LYS A 73 -14.52 -10.42 2.80
C LYS A 73 -14.50 -10.89 1.35
N MET A 74 -13.40 -10.70 0.63
CA MET A 74 -13.23 -11.20 -0.73
C MET A 74 -13.17 -12.73 -0.81
N GLU A 75 -12.60 -13.40 0.20
CA GLU A 75 -12.62 -14.88 0.29
C GLU A 75 -14.04 -15.43 0.56
N ASN A 76 -14.90 -14.66 1.24
CA ASN A 76 -16.27 -15.06 1.59
C ASN A 76 -17.31 -14.71 0.51
N ALA A 77 -17.06 -13.67 -0.29
CA ALA A 77 -17.83 -13.44 -1.51
C ALA A 77 -17.32 -14.43 -2.56
N ALA A 78 -18.18 -15.08 -3.34
CA ALA A 78 -17.79 -15.96 -4.44
C ALA A 78 -17.11 -15.22 -5.63
N LEU A 79 -16.42 -14.12 -5.36
CA LEU A 79 -15.39 -13.55 -6.21
C LEU A 79 -14.14 -14.37 -5.89
N THR A 80 -13.86 -15.41 -6.69
CA THR A 80 -12.62 -16.19 -6.55
C THR A 80 -11.48 -15.20 -6.32
N PRO A 81 -10.90 -15.11 -5.11
CA PRO A 81 -9.74 -14.28 -4.95
C PRO A 81 -8.75 -14.87 -5.96
N PRO A 82 -8.13 -14.05 -6.84
CA PRO A 82 -6.97 -14.55 -7.54
C PRO A 82 -6.10 -15.17 -6.44
N PRO A 83 -5.54 -16.38 -6.68
CA PRO A 83 -4.77 -17.07 -5.66
C PRO A 83 -3.86 -16.07 -4.96
N ARG A 84 -3.51 -16.31 -3.69
CA ARG A 84 -2.46 -15.54 -2.99
C ARG A 84 -1.09 -15.76 -3.67
N THR A 85 -1.03 -15.73 -4.99
CA THR A 85 0.13 -15.38 -5.78
C THR A 85 0.59 -14.04 -5.26
N LYS A 86 1.79 -14.04 -4.69
CA LYS A 86 2.73 -12.93 -4.73
C LYS A 86 2.33 -11.99 -5.87
N CYS A 87 1.96 -10.73 -5.60
CA CYS A 87 1.50 -9.77 -6.62
C CYS A 87 2.62 -9.60 -7.68
N THR A 88 2.62 -10.48 -8.68
CA THR A 88 3.57 -10.57 -9.80
C THR A 88 3.00 -9.88 -11.04
N LYS A 89 1.73 -9.42 -10.94
CA LYS A 89 1.00 -8.60 -11.90
C LYS A 89 0.30 -7.48 -11.12
N PRO A 90 -0.01 -6.33 -11.75
CA PRO A 90 -0.68 -5.21 -11.10
C PRO A 90 -1.85 -5.72 -10.26
N CYS A 91 -1.79 -5.53 -8.94
CA CYS A 91 -2.93 -5.82 -8.10
C CYS A 91 -4.08 -4.99 -8.69
N THR A 92 -5.15 -5.64 -9.17
CA THR A 92 -6.21 -4.98 -9.97
C THR A 92 -6.92 -3.85 -9.24
N LEU A 93 -6.69 -3.76 -7.93
CA LEU A 93 -7.25 -2.80 -6.99
C LEU A 93 -6.24 -1.72 -6.54
N SER A 94 -4.97 -1.79 -7.01
CA SER A 94 -3.90 -0.84 -6.69
C SER A 94 -3.40 -0.15 -7.96
N LEU A 95 -2.95 1.10 -7.84
CA LEU A 95 -2.29 1.82 -8.92
C LEU A 95 -0.91 1.22 -9.17
N TYR A 96 -0.61 0.95 -10.43
CA TYR A 96 0.69 0.42 -10.80
C TYR A 96 1.80 1.43 -10.49
N PRO A 97 2.91 1.02 -9.83
CA PRO A 97 4.02 1.91 -9.56
C PRO A 97 4.61 2.50 -10.86
N PRO A 98 4.96 3.79 -10.87
CA PRO A 98 5.62 4.40 -12.01
C PRO A 98 6.96 3.72 -12.33
N ARG A 99 7.31 3.66 -13.62
CA ARG A 99 8.51 2.97 -14.12
C ARG A 99 9.85 3.49 -13.56
N VAL A 100 9.85 4.66 -12.93
CA VAL A 100 11.04 5.39 -12.43
C VAL A 100 11.34 5.14 -10.94
N LEU A 101 10.63 4.23 -10.26
CA LEU A 101 10.88 3.92 -8.84
C LEU A 101 11.57 2.54 -8.66
N PRO A 102 12.90 2.44 -8.84
CA PRO A 102 13.63 1.18 -8.74
C PRO A 102 13.54 0.53 -7.36
N LYS A 103 13.57 1.32 -6.28
CA LYS A 103 13.43 0.83 -4.90
C LYS A 103 12.10 0.12 -4.64
N LEU A 104 11.04 0.59 -5.29
CA LEU A 104 9.69 0.04 -5.15
C LEU A 104 9.58 -1.31 -5.82
N ARG A 105 10.21 -1.42 -6.99
CA ARG A 105 10.34 -2.69 -7.70
C ARG A 105 11.19 -3.68 -6.91
N GLU A 106 12.30 -3.24 -6.33
CA GLU A 106 13.13 -4.08 -5.46
C GLU A 106 12.43 -4.53 -4.17
N ILE A 107 11.60 -3.68 -3.54
CA ILE A 107 10.80 -4.06 -2.35
C ILE A 107 9.74 -5.10 -2.72
N ILE A 108 9.02 -4.87 -3.82
CA ILE A 108 8.06 -5.83 -4.38
C ILE A 108 8.78 -7.15 -4.70
N ASP A 109 9.91 -7.08 -5.41
CA ASP A 109 10.71 -8.23 -5.85
C ASP A 109 11.30 -9.02 -4.65
N ARG A 110 11.70 -8.35 -3.57
CA ARG A 110 12.17 -9.01 -2.33
C ARG A 110 11.07 -9.69 -1.53
N GLN A 111 9.88 -9.09 -1.48
CA GLN A 111 8.72 -9.71 -0.83
C GLN A 111 8.21 -10.93 -1.63
N THR A 112 8.46 -10.97 -2.93
CA THR A 112 8.29 -12.20 -3.75
C THR A 112 9.28 -13.29 -3.35
N ASP A 113 10.58 -13.03 -3.12
CA ASP A 113 11.56 -14.12 -2.90
C ASP A 113 11.52 -14.74 -1.49
N GLY A 114 11.25 -13.95 -0.44
CA GLY A 114 11.27 -14.43 0.96
C GLY A 114 10.14 -15.40 1.37
N SER A 115 9.15 -15.62 0.51
CA SER A 115 8.02 -16.53 0.79
C SER A 115 8.22 -17.95 0.26
N GLU A 116 9.29 -18.24 -0.50
CA GLU A 116 9.56 -19.58 -1.03
C GLU A 116 10.22 -20.52 -0.01
N GLU A 117 11.02 -20.01 0.93
CA GLU A 117 11.69 -20.85 1.94
C GLU A 117 10.76 -21.35 3.04
N ALA A 118 9.64 -20.68 3.32
CA ALA A 118 8.74 -21.07 4.43
C ALA A 118 7.76 -22.20 4.07
N THR A 119 7.50 -22.44 2.77
CA THR A 119 6.56 -23.48 2.30
C THR A 119 7.23 -24.77 1.84
N ALA A 120 8.57 -24.82 1.77
CA ALA A 120 9.30 -26.04 1.43
C ALA A 120 9.71 -26.88 2.66
N ALA A 121 9.39 -26.42 3.88
CA ALA A 121 9.76 -27.06 5.14
C ALA A 121 8.57 -27.53 6.00
N ALA A 122 7.38 -27.69 5.41
CA ALA A 122 6.18 -28.21 6.08
C ALA A 122 5.68 -29.49 5.42
#